data_AF-A0A8T5QC92-F1
#
_entry.id   AF-A0A8T5QC92-F1
#
_cell.length_a   1.000
_cell.length_b   1.000
_cell.length_c   1.000
_cell.angle_alpha   90.00
_cell.angle_beta   90.00
_cell.angle_gamma   90.00
#
_symmetry.space_group_name_H-M   'P 1'
#
loop_
_entity.id
_entity.type
_entity.pdbx_description
1 polymer ?
#
loop_
_entity_poly.entity_id
_entity_poly.type
_entity_poly.pdbx_seq_one_letter_code
_entity_poly.pdbx_strand_id
1 'polypeptide(L)'
;MKVKKIVKIRIVEDVREDMRKTDKYVEDVLAGRVPIDKERAKYTIVLTPEGFARLFSPEKVRLMIRIKKNKVLNIYQLAKQLGRKYEAVHRDIKCLESYKLIKIKTKDNKKIPYIDEKITLEAFA
;
A
#
# COMPACT_ATOMS: atom_id res chain seq x y z
N MET A 1 8.48 -23.05 7.51
CA MET A 1 7.64 -22.67 6.35
C MET A 1 7.35 -21.16 6.42
N LYS A 2 7.73 -20.34 5.44
CA LYS A 2 7.37 -18.91 5.46
C LYS A 2 5.91 -18.77 5.01
N VAL A 3 5.04 -18.34 5.93
CA VAL A 3 3.63 -18.05 5.63
C VAL A 3 3.57 -16.97 4.55
N LYS A 4 2.95 -17.28 3.42
CA LYS A 4 2.77 -16.36 2.30
C LYS A 4 1.66 -15.39 2.68
N LYS A 5 2.01 -14.17 3.08
CA LYS A 5 1.04 -13.14 3.46
C LYS A 5 0.35 -12.61 2.21
N ILE A 6 -0.98 -12.58 2.23
CA ILE A 6 -1.83 -12.13 1.12
C ILE A 6 -2.43 -10.78 1.54
N VAL A 7 -2.35 -9.78 0.66
CA VAL A 7 -2.95 -8.47 0.86
C VAL A 7 -4.30 -8.46 0.15
N LYS A 8 -5.38 -8.15 0.87
CA LYS A 8 -6.73 -8.03 0.30
C LYS A 8 -7.00 -6.56 -0.05
N ILE A 9 -7.34 -6.28 -1.30
CA ILE A 9 -7.80 -4.93 -1.71
C ILE A 9 -9.29 -5.00 -2.07
N ARG A 10 -10.07 -4.05 -1.52
CA ARG A 10 -11.49 -3.88 -1.85
C ARG A 10 -11.72 -2.49 -2.42
N ILE A 11 -12.45 -2.42 -3.52
CA ILE A 11 -12.91 -1.17 -4.15
C ILE A 11 -14.40 -1.05 -3.83
N VAL A 12 -14.79 0.07 -3.22
CA VAL A 12 -16.13 0.27 -2.64
C VAL A 12 -16.61 1.69 -2.92
N GLU A 13 -17.92 1.91 -3.07
CA GLU A 13 -18.46 3.25 -3.37
C GLU A 13 -18.23 4.23 -2.21
N ASP A 14 -18.54 3.81 -0.98
CA ASP A 14 -18.27 4.55 0.25
C ASP A 14 -17.53 3.65 1.25
N VAL A 15 -16.31 4.04 1.62
CA VAL A 15 -15.48 3.30 2.58
C VAL A 15 -16.13 3.19 3.96
N ARG A 16 -16.79 4.26 4.43
CA ARG A 16 -17.44 4.30 5.75
C ARG A 16 -18.70 3.44 5.77
N GLU A 17 -19.47 3.49 4.69
CA GLU A 17 -20.65 2.65 4.55
C GLU A 17 -20.27 1.17 4.39
N ASP A 18 -19.23 0.85 3.62
CA ASP A 18 -18.73 -0.51 3.46
C ASP A 18 -18.20 -1.11 4.77
N MET A 19 -17.50 -0.29 5.57
CA MET A 19 -17.11 -0.68 6.94
C MET A 19 -18.33 -0.95 7.83
N ARG A 20 -19.45 -0.27 7.63
CA ARG A 20 -20.69 -0.52 8.38
C ARG A 20 -21.48 -1.72 7.84
N LYS A 21 -21.44 -1.95 6.54
CA LYS A 21 -22.20 -3.01 5.83
C LYS A 21 -21.53 -4.37 5.88
N THR A 22 -20.19 -4.41 5.97
CA THR A 22 -19.45 -5.66 5.89
C THR A 22 -18.93 -6.11 7.25
N ASP A 23 -19.37 -7.31 7.62
CA ASP A 23 -18.99 -8.10 8.78
C ASP A 23 -19.56 -7.65 10.14
N LYS A 24 -20.32 -8.57 10.75
CA LYS A 24 -20.70 -8.59 12.17
C LYS A 24 -19.51 -8.26 13.09
N TYR A 25 -18.28 -8.63 12.69
CA TYR A 25 -17.05 -8.26 13.37
C TYR A 25 -16.79 -6.74 13.40
N VAL A 26 -17.05 -5.98 12.33
CA VAL A 26 -16.85 -4.52 12.35
C VAL A 26 -17.92 -3.85 13.20
N GLU A 27 -19.16 -4.32 13.14
CA GLU A 27 -20.23 -3.86 14.03
C GLU A 27 -19.90 -4.14 15.51
N ASP A 28 -19.43 -5.35 15.81
CA ASP A 28 -19.03 -5.76 17.16
C ASP A 28 -17.77 -5.01 17.63
N VAL A 29 -16.83 -4.66 16.75
CA VAL A 29 -15.68 -3.80 17.06
C VAL A 29 -16.12 -2.38 17.38
N LEU A 30 -16.99 -1.79 16.56
CA LEU A 30 -17.49 -0.41 16.75
C LEU A 30 -18.38 -0.30 17.99
N ALA A 31 -19.14 -1.34 18.31
CA ALA A 31 -19.96 -1.45 19.51
C ALA A 31 -19.14 -1.82 20.77
N GLY A 32 -17.83 -2.01 20.66
CA GLY A 32 -16.94 -2.39 21.78
C GLY A 32 -17.14 -3.81 22.31
N ARG A 33 -17.88 -4.66 21.59
CA ARG A 33 -18.18 -6.04 21.96
C ARG A 33 -17.01 -7.00 21.69
N VAL A 34 -16.18 -6.70 20.69
CA VAL A 34 -14.94 -7.45 20.41
C VAL A 34 -13.78 -6.50 20.12
N PRO A 35 -12.54 -6.85 20.51
CA PRO A 35 -11.37 -6.06 20.16
C PRO A 35 -11.07 -6.17 18.66
N ILE A 36 -10.44 -5.14 18.10
CA ILE A 36 -9.91 -5.20 16.74
C ILE A 36 -8.95 -6.40 16.64
N ASP A 37 -9.36 -7.47 15.96
CA ASP A 37 -8.47 -8.47 15.34
C ASP A 37 -7.41 -7.77 14.46
N LYS A 38 -6.28 -7.48 15.12
CA LYS A 38 -5.14 -6.77 14.55
C LYS A 38 -4.45 -7.58 13.45
N GLU A 39 -4.67 -8.89 13.34
CA GLU A 39 -4.07 -9.74 12.31
C GLU A 39 -4.89 -9.71 11.01
N ARG A 40 -6.23 -9.73 11.09
CA ARG A 40 -7.11 -9.59 9.91
C ARG A 40 -7.08 -8.19 9.30
N ALA A 41 -7.12 -7.15 10.15
CA ALA A 41 -7.08 -5.76 9.70
C ALA A 41 -5.72 -5.35 9.11
N LYS A 42 -4.66 -6.11 9.41
CA LYS A 42 -3.27 -5.82 9.01
C LYS A 42 -3.04 -5.79 7.51
N TYR A 43 -3.80 -6.58 6.76
CA TYR A 43 -3.55 -6.85 5.34
C TYR A 43 -4.69 -6.40 4.42
N THR A 44 -5.63 -5.59 4.91
CA THR A 44 -6.77 -5.11 4.11
C THR A 44 -6.62 -3.64 3.75
N ILE A 45 -6.74 -3.31 2.46
CA ILE A 45 -6.78 -1.93 1.96
C ILE A 45 -8.17 -1.69 1.35
N VAL A 46 -8.91 -0.72 1.89
CA VAL A 46 -10.25 -0.34 1.41
C VAL A 46 -10.18 1.06 0.81
N LEU A 47 -10.67 1.21 -0.43
CA LEU A 47 -10.50 2.40 -1.25
C LEU A 47 -11.77 2.67 -2.05
N THR A 48 -12.04 3.94 -2.36
CA THR A 48 -12.99 4.29 -3.44
C THR A 48 -12.37 4.01 -4.82
N PRO A 49 -13.15 3.96 -5.91
CA PRO A 49 -12.61 3.86 -7.27
C PRO A 49 -11.57 4.95 -7.57
N GLU A 50 -11.82 6.19 -7.17
CA GLU A 50 -10.90 7.32 -7.35
C GLU A 50 -9.66 7.15 -6.48
N GLY A 51 -9.83 6.66 -5.25
CA GLY A 51 -8.74 6.33 -4.34
C GLY A 51 -7.84 5.25 -4.92
N PHE A 52 -8.43 4.21 -5.52
CA PHE A 52 -7.72 3.14 -6.20
C PHE A 52 -6.95 3.66 -7.41
N ALA A 53 -7.60 4.42 -8.30
CA ALA A 53 -6.97 5.02 -9.48
C ALA A 53 -5.80 5.95 -9.11
N ARG A 54 -5.95 6.72 -8.02
CA ARG A 54 -4.91 7.59 -7.49
C ARG A 54 -3.72 6.82 -6.90
N LEU A 55 -4.00 5.73 -6.17
CA LEU A 55 -2.99 4.90 -5.51
C LEU A 55 -2.22 4.02 -6.49
N PHE A 56 -2.90 3.48 -7.50
CA PHE A 56 -2.35 2.58 -8.50
C PHE A 56 -2.21 3.23 -9.89
N SER A 57 -1.92 4.53 -9.92
CA SER A 57 -1.66 5.22 -11.18
C SER A 57 -0.47 4.59 -11.94
N PRO A 58 -0.42 4.68 -13.28
CA PRO A 58 0.66 4.06 -14.06
C PRO A 58 2.07 4.45 -13.61
N GLU A 59 2.25 5.70 -13.19
CA GLU A 59 3.53 6.20 -12.67
C GLU A 59 3.93 5.54 -11.35
N LYS A 60 2.98 5.38 -10.41
CA LYS A 60 3.22 4.71 -9.13
C LYS A 60 3.50 3.22 -9.32
N VAL A 61 2.80 2.56 -10.23
CA VAL A 61 3.06 1.16 -10.59
C VAL A 61 4.47 1.00 -11.17
N ARG A 62 4.87 1.86 -12.12
CA ARG A 62 6.26 1.86 -12.65
C ARG A 62 7.30 2.08 -11.56
N LEU A 63 7.07 3.01 -10.64
CA LEU A 63 7.92 3.25 -9.48
C LEU A 63 8.05 1.99 -8.61
N MET A 64 6.94 1.33 -8.26
CA MET A 64 6.95 0.09 -7.47
C MET A 64 7.71 -1.04 -8.19
N ILE A 65 7.50 -1.21 -9.50
CA ILE A 65 8.25 -2.18 -10.30
C ILE A 65 9.75 -1.87 -10.25
N ARG A 66 10.14 -0.59 -10.34
CA ARG A 66 11.55 -0.18 -10.30
C ARG A 66 12.18 -0.43 -8.95
N ILE A 67 11.48 -0.14 -7.86
CA ILE A 67 11.91 -0.42 -6.48
C ILE A 67 12.09 -1.93 -6.27
N LYS A 68 11.17 -2.75 -6.80
CA LYS A 68 11.25 -4.22 -6.70
C LYS A 68 12.42 -4.80 -7.49
N LYS A 69 12.69 -4.27 -8.68
CA LYS A 69 13.80 -4.72 -9.55
C LYS A 69 15.16 -4.25 -9.03
N ASN A 70 15.26 -3.03 -8.51
CA ASN A 70 16.51 -2.44 -8.07
C ASN A 70 16.59 -2.42 -6.55
N LYS A 71 17.24 -3.42 -5.97
CA LYS A 71 17.28 -3.61 -4.51
C LYS A 71 17.93 -2.46 -3.72
N VAL A 72 18.62 -1.52 -4.37
CA VAL A 72 19.35 -0.44 -3.67
C VAL A 72 19.39 0.86 -4.50
N LEU A 73 18.28 1.60 -4.56
CA LEU A 73 18.29 2.98 -5.07
C LEU A 73 17.69 3.92 -4.04
N ASN A 74 18.29 5.08 -3.87
CA ASN A 74 17.67 6.18 -3.14
C ASN A 74 16.64 6.91 -4.01
N ILE A 75 15.84 7.78 -3.38
CA ILE A 75 14.76 8.53 -4.07
C ILE A 75 15.29 9.34 -5.27
N TYR A 76 16.47 9.95 -5.14
CA TYR A 76 17.09 10.73 -6.20
C TYR A 76 17.45 9.86 -7.42
N GLN A 77 18.04 8.69 -7.19
CA GLN A 77 18.38 7.76 -8.26
C GLN A 77 17.12 7.19 -8.94
N LEU A 78 16.04 6.97 -8.18
CA LEU A 78 14.74 6.58 -8.74
C LEU A 78 14.18 7.68 -9.65
N ALA A 79 14.23 8.94 -9.22
CA ALA A 79 13.80 10.09 -10.02
C ALA A 79 14.57 10.18 -11.34
N LYS A 80 15.91 10.08 -11.28
CA LYS A 80 16.78 10.10 -12.46
C LYS A 80 16.44 8.97 -13.44
N GLN A 81 16.24 7.76 -12.96
CA GLN A 81 15.95 6.61 -13.83
C GLN A 81 14.53 6.63 -14.43
N LEU A 82 13.57 7.21 -13.72
CA LEU A 82 12.20 7.35 -14.21
C LEU A 82 12.03 8.57 -15.12
N GLY A 83 13.06 9.43 -15.25
CA GLY A 83 12.95 10.69 -15.99
C GLY A 83 11.94 11.67 -15.36
N ARG A 84 11.77 11.62 -14.03
CA ARG A 84 10.76 12.41 -13.29
C ARG A 84 11.43 13.34 -12.29
N LYS A 85 10.74 14.44 -11.95
CA LYS A 85 11.17 15.38 -10.90
C LYS A 85 11.24 14.68 -9.54
N TYR A 86 12.23 15.02 -8.73
CA TYR A 86 12.46 14.42 -7.41
C TYR A 86 11.22 14.56 -6.51
N GLU A 87 10.58 15.73 -6.50
CA GLU A 87 9.44 16.06 -5.67
C GLU A 87 8.21 15.21 -6.02
N ALA A 88 8.02 14.90 -7.32
CA ALA A 88 6.96 14.01 -7.77
C ALA A 88 7.17 12.59 -7.27
N VAL A 89 8.40 12.06 -7.41
CA VAL A 89 8.75 10.72 -6.91
C VAL A 89 8.68 10.66 -5.39
N HIS A 90 9.13 11.71 -4.68
CA HIS A 90 9.04 11.77 -3.23
C HIS A 90 7.58 11.75 -2.74
N ARG A 91 6.69 12.52 -3.37
CA ARG A 91 5.24 12.50 -3.07
C ARG A 91 4.62 11.14 -3.33
N ASP A 92 4.97 10.50 -4.45
CA ASP A 92 4.49 9.15 -4.76
C ASP A 92 4.97 8.12 -3.72
N ILE A 93 6.24 8.16 -3.33
CA ILE A 93 6.78 7.30 -2.27
C ILE A 93 6.06 7.52 -0.95
N LYS A 94 5.81 8.78 -0.56
CA LYS A 94 5.08 9.10 0.67
C LYS A 94 3.64 8.62 0.64
N CYS A 95 2.96 8.75 -0.49
CA CYS A 95 1.64 8.18 -0.69
C CYS A 95 1.67 6.66 -0.55
N LEU A 96 2.58 5.96 -1.23
CA LEU A 96 2.66 4.49 -1.15
C LEU A 96 3.08 3.99 0.25
N GLU A 97 3.92 4.75 0.96
CA GLU A 97 4.33 4.50 2.33
C GLU A 97 3.15 4.61 3.32
N SER A 98 2.24 5.58 3.13
CA SER A 98 1.07 5.73 4.01
C SER A 98 0.13 4.52 3.95
N TYR A 99 0.10 3.81 2.82
CA TYR A 99 -0.65 2.57 2.63
C TYR A 99 0.18 1.31 2.93
N LYS A 100 1.40 1.46 3.47
CA LYS A 100 2.33 0.36 3.79
C LYS A 100 2.71 -0.51 2.58
N LEU A 101 2.50 -0.02 1.36
CA LEU A 101 2.89 -0.72 0.12
C LEU A 101 4.40 -0.65 -0.12
N ILE A 102 5.04 0.40 0.42
CA ILE A 102 6.49 0.61 0.44
C ILE A 102 6.92 0.96 1.86
N LYS A 103 8.14 0.57 2.24
CA LYS A 103 8.82 1.01 3.45
C LYS A 103 10.07 1.78 3.07
N ILE A 104 10.47 2.75 3.91
CA ILE A 104 11.73 3.46 3.75
C ILE A 104 12.69 3.00 4.84
N LYS A 105 13.92 2.67 4.46
CA LYS A 105 15.04 2.51 5.41
C LYS A 105 16.07 3.60 5.16
N THR A 106 16.74 4.02 6.22
CA THR A 106 17.89 4.91 6.12
C THR A 106 19.16 4.07 6.08
N LYS A 107 20.02 4.30 5.09
CA LYS A 107 21.36 3.72 5.00
C LYS A 107 22.31 4.80 4.50
N ASP A 108 23.42 5.03 5.19
CA ASP A 108 24.43 6.05 4.81
C ASP A 108 23.80 7.44 4.57
N ASN A 109 22.92 7.88 5.48
CA ASN A 109 22.09 9.11 5.37
C ASN A 109 21.18 9.19 4.12
N LYS A 110 21.00 8.10 3.38
CA LYS A 110 20.14 8.03 2.20
C LYS A 110 18.85 7.27 2.52
N LYS A 111 17.72 7.85 2.08
CA LYS A 111 16.40 7.20 2.13
C LYS A 111 16.28 6.20 0.99
N ILE A 112 16.21 4.92 1.34
CA ILE A 112 16.11 3.81 0.39
C ILE A 112 14.72 3.19 0.54
N PRO A 113 13.80 3.39 -0.41
CA PRO A 113 12.53 2.68 -0.43
C PRO A 113 12.73 1.20 -0.78
N TYR A 114 11.94 0.33 -0.17
CA TYR A 114 11.90 -1.11 -0.43
C TYR A 114 10.49 -1.67 -0.21
N ILE A 115 10.21 -2.81 -0.81
CA ILE A 115 8.96 -3.56 -0.64
C ILE A 115 9.33 -4.85 0.11
N ASP A 116 8.77 -5.06 1.30
CA ASP A 116 9.14 -6.18 2.17
C ASP A 116 8.40 -7.49 1.86
N GLU A 117 7.19 -7.38 1.30
CA GLU A 117 6.27 -8.48 1.09
C GLU A 117 5.73 -8.53 -0.35
N LYS A 118 5.24 -9.70 -0.79
CA LYS A 118 4.55 -9.82 -2.08
C LYS A 118 3.17 -9.19 -1.95
N ILE A 119 2.98 -7.99 -2.52
CA ILE A 119 1.64 -7.48 -2.79
C ILE A 119 1.03 -8.40 -3.85
N THR A 120 0.04 -9.19 -3.44
CA THR A 120 -0.70 -10.09 -4.33
C THR A 120 -2.10 -9.52 -4.43
N LEU A 121 -2.52 -9.16 -5.64
CA LEU A 121 -3.89 -8.76 -5.93
C LEU A 121 -4.58 -9.99 -6.51
N GLU A 122 -5.42 -10.63 -5.72
CA GLU A 122 -6.31 -11.66 -6.25
C GLU A 122 -7.51 -10.95 -6.87
N ALA A 123 -7.66 -11.10 -8.20
CA ALA A 123 -8.87 -10.72 -8.89
C ALA A 123 -9.95 -11.72 -8.49
N PHE A 124 -10.96 -11.26 -7.76
CA PHE A 124 -12.21 -12.01 -7.66
C PHE A 124 -13.02 -11.61 -8.89
N ALA A 125 -13.06 -12.52 -9.87
CA ALA A 125 -14.05 -12.51 -10.93
C ALA A 125 -15.41 -12.94 -10.37
#